data_AF-A0A0D8HLS7-F1
#
_entry.id   AF-A0A0D8HLS7-F1
#
_cell.length_a   1.000
_cell.length_b   1.000
_cell.length_c   1.000
_cell.angle_alpha   90.00
_cell.angle_beta   90.00
_cell.angle_gamma   90.00
#
_symmetry.space_group_name_H-M   'P 1'
#
loop_
_entity.id
_entity.type
_entity.pdbx_description
1 polymer ?
#
loop_
_entity_poly.entity_id
_entity_poly.type
_entity_poly.pdbx_seq_one_letter_code
_entity_poly.pdbx_strand_id
1 'polypeptide(L)'
;MQVVYYSGHGARGQWLRRLPSKALVALGHLKAGGVCSNHTGRPMDLQMGVSPARREFKNLLGQTNHFLITLLVGLDAVAEGNAKLSQTFSTTWNPHDPKVSAMRSRSFALKATLAWTVDAVDTYLHLARRSPRIMSQATCNRYDGKKPLESNVMIVAHDTNQDLSPAPYLLSAAIVWRNRLVHSLGDNKLQSDKQKILAQASNQISKEFQGLDVQKILSALDEKVSGTRSPSFKEVTSFVRAAHTFVRNADEEMLTKLDLRQYLLDVLYTYVTVDPDSRYSNVWGKIPARRLAAIRQIAFQYGMTESTDDTQLTLDSDVLEEIAQWTPREAKQQLSARA
;
A
#
# COMPACT_ATOMS: atom_id res chain seq x y z
N MET A 1 34.56 -26.34 -35.60
CA MET A 1 33.88 -26.23 -34.30
C MET A 1 32.47 -25.73 -34.58
N GLN A 2 31.47 -26.58 -34.35
CA GLN A 2 30.11 -26.46 -34.88
C GLN A 2 29.33 -25.29 -34.27
N VAL A 3 28.66 -24.54 -35.15
CA VAL A 3 27.60 -23.58 -34.84
C VAL A 3 26.30 -24.36 -34.75
N VAL A 4 25.62 -24.29 -33.60
CA VAL A 4 24.29 -24.85 -33.41
C VAL A 4 23.28 -23.71 -33.36
N TYR A 5 22.42 -23.63 -34.38
CA TYR A 5 21.21 -22.82 -34.39
C TYR A 5 20.12 -23.54 -33.58
N TYR A 6 19.50 -22.83 -32.64
CA TYR A 6 18.21 -23.23 -32.08
C TYR A 6 17.14 -22.22 -32.48
N SER A 7 16.27 -22.64 -33.38
CA SER A 7 14.94 -22.09 -33.61
C SER A 7 13.97 -22.66 -32.58
N GLY A 8 13.18 -21.80 -31.94
CA GLY A 8 12.18 -22.21 -30.95
C GLY A 8 11.09 -21.16 -30.80
N HIS A 9 9.97 -21.40 -31.47
CA HIS A 9 8.72 -20.65 -31.31
C HIS A 9 8.13 -20.81 -29.90
N GLY A 10 7.50 -19.74 -29.41
CA GLY A 10 6.25 -19.81 -28.65
C GLY A 10 6.32 -20.22 -27.19
N ALA A 11 6.68 -19.27 -26.30
CA ALA A 11 6.27 -19.32 -24.90
C ALA A 11 6.06 -17.90 -24.36
N ARG A 12 4.79 -17.46 -24.29
CA ARG A 12 4.40 -16.27 -23.53
C ARG A 12 4.65 -16.57 -22.05
N GLY A 13 5.72 -16.00 -21.51
CA GLY A 13 6.10 -16.13 -20.10
C GLY A 13 5.06 -15.49 -19.18
N GLN A 14 4.23 -16.30 -18.54
CA GLN A 14 3.55 -15.97 -17.30
C GLN A 14 4.59 -15.97 -16.17
N TRP A 15 5.21 -14.84 -15.89
CA TRP A 15 6.02 -14.65 -14.70
C TRP A 15 5.29 -13.68 -13.75
N LEU A 16 5.10 -14.14 -12.51
CA LEU A 16 4.65 -13.42 -11.31
C LEU A 16 3.16 -13.05 -11.17
N ARG A 17 2.33 -14.03 -10.79
CA ARG A 17 1.20 -13.81 -9.83
C ARG A 17 0.91 -15.08 -9.01
N ARG A 18 1.83 -15.44 -8.13
CA ARG A 18 1.53 -16.19 -6.90
C ARG A 18 2.39 -15.60 -5.79
N LEU A 19 1.90 -14.53 -5.16
CA LEU A 19 2.35 -14.20 -3.83
C LEU A 19 1.97 -15.39 -2.93
N PRO A 20 2.90 -15.96 -2.15
CA PRO A 20 2.55 -17.02 -1.21
C PRO A 20 1.54 -16.47 -0.21
N SER A 21 0.49 -17.24 0.04
CA SER A 21 -0.56 -17.02 1.06
C SER A 21 -0.05 -16.84 2.50
N LYS A 22 1.27 -16.86 2.70
CA LYS A 22 1.95 -16.74 3.99
C LYS A 22 2.09 -15.29 4.50
N ALA A 23 1.80 -14.27 3.69
CA ALA A 23 1.79 -12.88 4.16
C ALA A 23 0.70 -12.61 5.22
N LEU A 24 -0.31 -13.48 5.37
CA LEU A 24 -1.30 -13.40 6.46
C LEU A 24 -0.95 -14.18 7.74
N VAL A 25 0.06 -15.05 7.71
CA VAL A 25 0.48 -15.80 8.92
C VAL A 25 1.35 -14.93 9.83
N ALA A 26 1.95 -13.86 9.31
CA ALA A 26 2.83 -12.96 10.07
C ALA A 26 2.12 -12.05 11.09
N LEU A 27 0.78 -11.96 11.07
CA LEU A 27 -0.01 -11.28 12.10
C LEU A 27 -0.50 -12.22 13.22
N GLY A 28 -0.14 -13.51 13.17
CA GLY A 28 -0.66 -14.55 14.08
C GLY A 28 0.22 -14.94 15.27
N HIS A 29 1.43 -14.37 15.42
CA HIS A 29 2.35 -14.73 16.51
C HIS A 29 2.94 -13.51 17.21
N LEU A 30 2.08 -12.70 17.83
CA LEU A 30 2.48 -11.89 18.97
C LEU A 30 1.96 -12.57 20.23
N LYS A 31 2.91 -13.02 21.07
CA LYS A 31 2.63 -13.57 22.41
C LYS A 31 1.71 -12.60 23.15
N ALA A 32 0.63 -13.14 23.71
CA ALA A 32 -0.25 -12.47 24.65
C ALA A 32 0.56 -12.03 25.88
N GLY A 33 1.15 -10.84 25.83
CA GLY A 33 1.62 -10.10 26.98
C GLY A 33 0.41 -9.39 27.59
N GLY A 34 -0.05 -9.89 28.73
CA GLY A 34 -1.17 -9.30 29.46
C GLY A 34 -0.83 -7.88 29.92
N VAL A 35 -1.67 -6.93 29.50
CA VAL A 35 -1.86 -5.67 30.21
C VAL A 35 -3.32 -5.65 30.64
N CYS A 36 -3.57 -6.12 31.85
CA CYS A 36 -4.81 -5.84 32.56
C CYS A 36 -4.68 -4.42 33.13
N SER A 37 -5.07 -3.39 32.38
CA SER A 37 -5.45 -2.13 32.98
C SER A 37 -6.92 -2.24 33.40
N ASN A 38 -7.14 -2.22 34.71
CA ASN A 38 -8.48 -2.06 35.29
C ASN A 38 -8.94 -0.63 35.01
N HIS A 39 -9.58 -0.41 33.86
CA HIS A 39 -10.39 0.78 33.64
C HIS A 39 -11.84 0.48 34.00
N THR A 40 -12.26 1.16 35.05
CA THR A 40 -13.60 1.24 35.61
C THR A 40 -14.65 1.54 34.54
N GLY A 41 -15.54 0.58 34.29
CA GLY A 41 -17.00 0.74 34.20
C GLY A 41 -17.64 1.70 33.19
N ARG A 42 -16.90 2.46 32.37
CA ARG A 42 -17.51 3.29 31.34
C ARG A 42 -17.67 2.49 30.04
N PRO A 43 -18.85 2.52 29.41
CA PRO A 43 -18.98 2.11 28.01
C PRO A 43 -17.90 2.84 27.19
N MET A 44 -17.15 2.10 26.38
CA MET A 44 -16.10 2.66 25.54
C MET A 44 -16.50 2.49 24.09
N ASP A 45 -16.61 3.60 23.40
CA ASP A 45 -16.86 3.65 21.96
C ASP A 45 -15.57 3.36 21.20
N LEU A 46 -15.72 2.79 20.01
CA LEU A 46 -14.60 2.56 19.10
C LEU A 46 -14.61 3.61 17.99
N GLN A 47 -13.42 4.01 17.52
CA GLN A 47 -13.26 4.90 16.38
C GLN A 47 -12.25 4.35 15.40
N MET A 48 -12.22 4.91 14.18
CA MET A 48 -11.25 4.53 13.15
C MET A 48 -10.78 5.74 12.35
N GLY A 49 -9.62 6.30 12.73
CA GLY A 49 -9.02 7.43 12.01
C GLY A 49 -8.06 7.06 10.87
N VAL A 50 -7.55 5.83 10.85
CA VAL A 50 -6.61 5.35 9.81
C VAL A 50 -6.84 3.87 9.56
N SER A 51 -7.04 3.48 8.29
CA SER A 51 -7.26 2.07 7.95
C SER A 51 -6.02 1.19 8.08
N PRO A 52 -6.20 -0.14 8.27
CA PRO A 52 -5.11 -1.11 8.16
C PRO A 52 -4.37 -1.01 6.81
N ALA A 53 -5.08 -0.76 5.71
CA ALA A 53 -4.49 -0.63 4.39
C ALA A 53 -3.51 0.55 4.32
N ARG A 54 -3.89 1.72 4.86
CA ARG A 54 -3.01 2.90 4.92
C ARG A 54 -1.83 2.70 5.88
N ARG A 55 -2.02 1.99 7.00
CA ARG A 55 -0.91 1.63 7.91
C ARG A 55 0.12 0.76 7.20
N GLU A 56 -0.33 -0.27 6.50
CA GLU A 56 0.56 -1.16 5.74
C GLU A 56 1.30 -0.40 4.64
N PHE A 57 0.59 0.44 3.88
CA PHE A 57 1.21 1.33 2.89
C PHE A 57 2.31 2.21 3.50
N LYS A 58 2.05 2.85 4.64
CA LYS A 58 3.04 3.70 5.33
C LYS A 58 4.25 2.91 5.79
N ASN A 59 4.05 1.69 6.29
CA ASN A 59 5.15 0.81 6.71
C ASN A 59 6.04 0.45 5.51
N LEU A 60 5.43 0.00 4.41
CA LEU A 60 6.14 -0.37 3.18
C LEU A 60 6.91 0.81 2.58
N LEU A 61 6.31 1.99 2.50
CA LEU A 61 6.92 3.14 1.82
C LEU A 61 7.88 3.92 2.71
N GLY A 62 7.61 3.99 4.02
CA GLY A 62 8.47 4.66 5.00
C GLY A 62 9.84 4.00 5.12
N GLN A 63 9.88 2.67 5.19
CA GLN A 63 11.14 1.92 5.19
C GLN A 63 11.92 2.11 3.89
N THR A 64 11.24 2.08 2.75
CA THR A 64 11.89 2.25 1.45
C THR A 64 12.54 3.62 1.28
N ASN A 65 11.92 4.69 1.78
CA ASN A 65 12.56 6.01 1.74
C ASN A 65 13.84 6.05 2.59
N HIS A 66 13.82 5.44 3.77
CA HIS A 66 15.01 5.30 4.62
C HIS A 66 16.10 4.46 3.92
N PHE A 67 15.74 3.34 3.29
CA PHE A 67 16.67 2.53 2.51
C PHE A 67 17.28 3.31 1.35
N LEU A 68 16.48 4.05 0.58
CA LEU A 68 17.00 4.86 -0.53
C LEU A 68 18.03 5.88 -0.02
N ILE A 69 17.69 6.67 1.00
CA ILE A 69 18.61 7.66 1.57
C ILE A 69 19.90 7.00 2.05
N THR A 70 19.79 5.89 2.79
CA THR A 70 20.94 5.15 3.31
C THR A 70 21.83 4.62 2.19
N LEU A 71 21.23 4.05 1.14
CA LEU A 71 21.95 3.60 -0.05
C LEU A 71 22.67 4.76 -0.73
N LEU A 72 22.00 5.90 -0.92
CA LEU A 72 22.60 7.06 -1.60
C LEU A 72 23.78 7.63 -0.81
N VAL A 73 23.67 7.74 0.51
CA VAL A 73 24.78 8.16 1.39
C VAL A 73 25.97 7.20 1.26
N GLY A 74 25.73 5.89 1.29
CA GLY A 74 26.79 4.89 1.10
C GLY A 74 27.43 4.97 -0.29
N LEU A 75 26.63 5.19 -1.33
CA LEU A 75 27.12 5.32 -2.71
C LEU A 75 27.93 6.60 -2.93
N ASP A 76 27.61 7.68 -2.22
CA ASP A 76 28.42 8.91 -2.26
C ASP A 76 29.82 8.63 -1.67
N ALA A 77 29.93 7.88 -0.57
CA ALA A 77 31.22 7.43 -0.03
C ALA A 77 31.99 6.49 -0.99
N VAL A 78 31.31 5.67 -1.78
CA VAL A 78 31.94 4.90 -2.87
C VAL A 78 32.49 5.83 -3.95
N ALA A 79 31.72 6.80 -4.40
CA ALA A 79 32.12 7.73 -5.46
C ALA A 79 33.35 8.56 -5.07
N GLU A 80 33.50 8.88 -3.79
CA GLU A 80 34.64 9.59 -3.23
C GLU A 80 35.88 8.70 -2.97
N GLY A 81 35.75 7.38 -3.09
CA GLY A 81 36.84 6.43 -2.80
C GLY A 81 37.05 6.16 -1.31
N ASN A 82 36.11 6.58 -0.46
CA ASN A 82 36.18 6.43 0.99
C ASN A 82 35.65 5.07 1.49
N ALA A 83 34.86 4.37 0.66
CA ALA A 83 34.27 3.09 1.00
C ALA A 83 35.30 1.94 0.99
N LYS A 84 35.24 1.09 2.03
CA LYS A 84 36.04 -0.14 2.14
C LYS A 84 35.13 -1.35 2.25
N LEU A 85 35.51 -2.44 1.60
CA LEU A 85 34.81 -3.72 1.75
C LEU A 85 35.01 -4.25 3.18
N SER A 86 33.91 -4.57 3.86
CA SER A 86 33.99 -5.22 5.18
C SER A 86 34.57 -6.63 5.06
N GLN A 87 35.34 -7.05 6.06
CA GLN A 87 35.93 -8.39 6.16
C GLN A 87 34.87 -9.52 6.18
N THR A 88 33.61 -9.18 6.48
CA THR A 88 32.49 -10.13 6.49
C THR A 88 32.03 -10.53 5.08
N PHE A 89 32.47 -9.85 4.02
CA PHE A 89 32.12 -10.22 2.65
C PHE A 89 33.07 -11.30 2.11
N SER A 90 32.50 -12.38 1.56
CA SER A 90 33.25 -13.47 0.93
C SER A 90 33.55 -13.24 -0.56
N THR A 91 33.41 -12.01 -1.05
CA THR A 91 33.60 -11.65 -2.46
C THR A 91 34.64 -10.55 -2.59
N THR A 92 35.27 -10.44 -3.76
CA THR A 92 36.12 -9.29 -4.09
C THR A 92 35.24 -8.15 -4.62
N TRP A 93 35.47 -6.94 -4.13
CA TRP A 93 34.87 -5.72 -4.67
C TRP A 93 35.95 -4.64 -4.79
N ASN A 94 36.36 -4.37 -6.03
CA ASN A 94 37.37 -3.38 -6.36
C ASN A 94 36.99 -2.72 -7.70
N PRO A 95 36.03 -1.78 -7.72
CA PRO A 95 35.55 -1.18 -8.95
C PRO A 95 36.67 -0.40 -9.63
N HIS A 96 36.87 -0.61 -10.94
CA HIS A 96 37.88 0.10 -11.72
C HIS A 96 37.65 1.62 -11.70
N ASP A 97 36.38 2.04 -11.79
CA ASP A 97 35.96 3.43 -11.64
C ASP A 97 34.88 3.52 -10.54
N PRO A 98 35.25 3.93 -9.32
CA PRO A 98 34.31 4.07 -8.20
C PRO A 98 33.16 5.04 -8.49
N LYS A 99 33.41 6.13 -9.22
CA LYS A 99 32.39 7.13 -9.57
C LYS A 99 31.35 6.57 -10.51
N VAL A 100 31.79 5.88 -11.57
CA VAL A 100 30.88 5.22 -12.51
C VAL A 100 30.12 4.08 -11.84
N SER A 101 30.78 3.30 -10.99
CA SER A 101 30.12 2.24 -10.22
C SER A 101 29.03 2.81 -9.31
N ALA A 102 29.33 3.87 -8.56
CA ALA A 102 28.37 4.55 -7.70
C ALA A 102 27.18 5.13 -8.49
N MET A 103 27.45 5.79 -9.61
CA MET A 103 26.42 6.36 -10.49
C MET A 103 25.44 5.30 -11.02
N ARG A 104 25.96 4.14 -11.48
CA ARG A 104 25.12 3.04 -11.98
C ARG A 104 24.27 2.44 -10.87
N SER A 105 24.86 2.21 -9.69
CA SER A 105 24.14 1.73 -8.51
C SER A 105 23.09 2.74 -8.02
N ARG A 106 23.37 4.04 -8.09
CA ARG A 106 22.40 5.11 -7.79
C ARG A 106 21.20 5.03 -8.73
N SER A 107 21.43 4.87 -10.03
CA SER A 107 20.34 4.65 -10.99
C SER A 107 19.53 3.41 -10.67
N PHE A 108 20.18 2.30 -10.29
CA PHE A 108 19.47 1.09 -9.89
C PHE A 108 18.58 1.32 -8.66
N ALA A 109 19.12 1.93 -7.60
CA ALA A 109 18.37 2.23 -6.37
C ALA A 109 17.15 3.12 -6.62
N LEU A 110 17.28 4.13 -7.50
CA LEU A 110 16.19 5.03 -7.88
C LEU A 110 15.09 4.29 -8.65
N LYS A 111 15.46 3.44 -9.62
CA LYS A 111 14.51 2.60 -10.36
C LYS A 111 13.78 1.62 -9.44
N ALA A 112 14.51 0.97 -8.52
CA ALA A 112 13.95 0.04 -7.54
C ALA A 112 12.96 0.76 -6.60
N THR A 113 13.31 1.95 -6.14
CA THR A 113 12.42 2.74 -5.26
C THR A 113 11.15 3.17 -5.98
N LEU A 114 11.24 3.59 -7.25
CA LEU A 114 10.06 3.89 -8.06
C LEU A 114 9.17 2.65 -8.25
N ALA A 115 9.77 1.49 -8.52
CA ALA A 115 9.05 0.22 -8.62
C ALA A 115 8.31 -0.11 -7.33
N TRP A 116 8.99 -0.01 -6.18
CA TRP A 116 8.42 -0.25 -4.87
C TRP A 116 7.30 0.74 -4.52
N THR A 117 7.46 2.01 -4.88
CA THR A 117 6.44 3.06 -4.65
C THR A 117 5.13 2.70 -5.35
N VAL A 118 5.23 2.26 -6.60
CA VAL A 118 4.07 1.84 -7.39
C VAL A 118 3.43 0.57 -6.81
N ASP A 119 4.25 -0.40 -6.38
CA ASP A 119 3.77 -1.64 -5.76
C ASP A 119 3.08 -1.41 -4.41
N ALA A 120 3.57 -0.47 -3.61
CA ALA A 120 2.94 -0.07 -2.35
C ALA A 120 1.53 0.52 -2.60
N VAL A 121 1.35 1.32 -3.66
CA VAL A 121 0.02 1.83 -4.05
C VAL A 121 -0.91 0.69 -4.50
N ASP A 122 -0.43 -0.25 -5.31
CA ASP A 122 -1.22 -1.43 -5.71
C ASP A 122 -1.65 -2.27 -4.50
N THR A 123 -0.72 -2.48 -3.56
CA THR A 123 -0.97 -3.18 -2.29
C THR A 123 -2.03 -2.46 -1.46
N TYR A 124 -1.94 -1.13 -1.32
CA TYR A 124 -2.96 -0.33 -0.64
C TYR A 124 -4.35 -0.55 -1.26
N LEU A 125 -4.47 -0.41 -2.59
CA LEU A 125 -5.73 -0.58 -3.30
C LEU A 125 -6.30 -2.00 -3.14
N HIS A 126 -5.42 -3.01 -3.14
CA HIS A 126 -5.81 -4.40 -2.94
C HIS A 126 -6.30 -4.68 -1.50
N LEU A 127 -5.66 -4.08 -0.50
CA LEU A 127 -6.09 -4.22 0.89
C LEU A 127 -7.39 -3.46 1.16
N ALA A 128 -7.54 -2.25 0.60
CA ALA A 128 -8.73 -1.43 0.79
C ALA A 128 -10.02 -2.09 0.28
N ARG A 129 -9.93 -2.89 -0.80
CA ARG A 129 -11.06 -3.63 -1.39
C ARG A 129 -11.34 -4.99 -0.73
N ARG A 130 -10.38 -5.56 0.00
CA ARG A 130 -10.49 -6.91 0.55
C ARG A 130 -11.30 -6.85 1.84
N SER A 131 -12.08 -7.90 2.14
CA SER A 131 -12.78 -8.01 3.42
C SER A 131 -11.77 -8.11 4.60
N PRO A 132 -11.97 -7.36 5.70
CA PRO A 132 -12.99 -6.33 5.89
C PRO A 132 -12.65 -5.05 5.10
N ARG A 133 -13.59 -4.63 4.24
CA ARG A 133 -13.33 -3.60 3.22
C ARG A 133 -13.58 -2.19 3.76
N ILE A 134 -12.76 -1.25 3.32
CA ILE A 134 -13.02 0.19 3.52
C ILE A 134 -13.51 0.85 2.23
N MET A 135 -13.21 0.22 1.08
CA MET A 135 -13.65 0.70 -0.22
C MET A 135 -15.14 0.37 -0.43
N SER A 136 -15.90 1.35 -0.93
CA SER A 136 -17.33 1.16 -1.22
C SER A 136 -17.58 0.03 -2.23
N GLN A 137 -18.74 -0.61 -2.16
CA GLN A 137 -19.11 -1.64 -3.12
C GLN A 137 -19.19 -1.09 -4.56
N ALA A 138 -19.67 0.14 -4.75
CA ALA A 138 -19.73 0.79 -6.05
C ALA A 138 -18.33 1.02 -6.66
N THR A 139 -17.36 1.42 -5.84
CA THR A 139 -15.95 1.52 -6.26
C THR A 139 -15.37 0.14 -6.57
N CYS A 140 -15.62 -0.85 -5.70
CA CYS A 140 -15.17 -2.23 -5.93
C CYS A 140 -15.71 -2.83 -7.24
N ASN A 141 -16.95 -2.52 -7.63
CA ASN A 141 -17.55 -3.01 -8.87
C ASN A 141 -16.88 -2.42 -10.12
N ARG A 142 -16.40 -1.18 -10.04
CA ARG A 142 -15.65 -0.53 -11.13
C ARG A 142 -14.18 -0.91 -11.13
N TYR A 143 -13.63 -1.18 -9.94
CA TYR A 143 -12.30 -1.74 -9.73
C TYR A 143 -12.26 -3.15 -10.30
N ASP A 144 -11.68 -3.27 -11.47
CA ASP A 144 -11.38 -4.56 -12.04
C ASP A 144 -9.91 -4.85 -11.75
N GLY A 145 -9.63 -5.82 -10.88
CA GLY A 145 -8.27 -6.22 -10.52
C GLY A 145 -7.43 -6.77 -11.69
N LYS A 146 -8.01 -6.85 -12.89
CA LYS A 146 -7.35 -7.15 -14.17
C LYS A 146 -7.02 -5.91 -14.99
N LYS A 147 -7.63 -4.75 -14.73
CA LYS A 147 -7.28 -3.49 -15.39
C LYS A 147 -5.85 -3.06 -15.03
N PRO A 148 -5.21 -2.25 -15.88
CA PRO A 148 -3.96 -1.60 -15.53
C PRO A 148 -4.09 -0.82 -14.22
N LEU A 149 -3.03 -0.84 -13.39
CA LEU A 149 -3.00 -0.14 -12.11
C LEU A 149 -3.34 1.35 -12.25
N GLU A 150 -2.90 1.99 -13.33
CA GLU A 150 -3.23 3.38 -13.65
C GLU A 150 -4.75 3.61 -13.68
N SER A 151 -5.51 2.73 -14.34
CA SER A 151 -6.97 2.83 -14.39
C SER A 151 -7.60 2.69 -13.01
N ASN A 152 -7.08 1.79 -12.19
CA ASN A 152 -7.57 1.57 -10.83
C ASN A 152 -7.28 2.78 -9.91
N VAL A 153 -6.11 3.41 -10.05
CA VAL A 153 -5.79 4.67 -9.37
C VAL A 153 -6.79 5.76 -9.76
N MET A 154 -7.09 5.92 -11.05
CA MET A 154 -8.03 6.94 -11.51
C MET A 154 -9.48 6.69 -11.06
N ILE A 155 -9.94 5.43 -11.04
CA ILE A 155 -11.27 5.08 -10.50
C ILE A 155 -11.38 5.49 -9.04
N VAL A 156 -10.37 5.16 -8.24
CA VAL A 156 -10.35 5.48 -6.81
C VAL A 156 -10.22 6.98 -6.59
N ALA A 157 -9.39 7.67 -7.39
CA ALA A 157 -9.26 9.13 -7.35
C ALA A 157 -10.60 9.83 -7.56
N HIS A 158 -11.34 9.46 -8.62
CA HIS A 158 -12.66 10.00 -8.89
C HIS A 158 -13.64 9.74 -7.74
N ASP A 159 -13.68 8.52 -7.22
CA ASP A 159 -14.61 8.14 -6.14
C ASP A 159 -14.29 8.76 -4.78
N THR A 160 -13.07 9.25 -4.65
CA THR A 160 -12.59 9.94 -3.46
C THR A 160 -12.38 11.44 -3.70
N ASN A 161 -13.04 11.99 -4.73
CA ASN A 161 -13.06 13.43 -5.05
C ASN A 161 -11.66 14.05 -5.27
N GLN A 162 -10.75 13.28 -5.87
CA GLN A 162 -9.35 13.69 -6.10
C GLN A 162 -9.08 14.14 -7.55
N ASP A 163 -10.10 14.35 -8.39
CA ASP A 163 -9.92 14.70 -9.81
C ASP A 163 -9.15 16.02 -10.02
N LEU A 164 -9.23 16.94 -9.06
CA LEU A 164 -8.49 18.21 -9.06
C LEU A 164 -7.11 18.11 -8.39
N SER A 165 -6.80 16.98 -7.74
CA SER A 165 -5.50 16.79 -7.11
C SER A 165 -4.45 16.40 -8.15
N PRO A 166 -3.24 16.98 -8.13
CA PRO A 166 -2.16 16.54 -9.01
C PRO A 166 -1.64 15.12 -8.70
N ALA A 167 -1.86 14.62 -7.48
CA ALA A 167 -1.30 13.36 -6.99
C ALA A 167 -1.65 12.12 -7.85
N PRO A 168 -2.92 11.83 -8.19
CA PRO A 168 -3.27 10.68 -9.05
C PRO A 168 -2.67 10.75 -10.47
N TYR A 169 -2.52 11.95 -11.02
CA TYR A 169 -1.88 12.14 -12.34
C TYR A 169 -0.37 11.94 -12.28
N LEU A 170 0.29 12.40 -11.22
CA LEU A 170 1.71 12.11 -10.97
C LEU A 170 1.94 10.61 -10.74
N LEU A 171 1.02 9.92 -10.07
CA LEU A 171 1.06 8.46 -9.95
C LEU A 171 0.87 7.76 -11.29
N SER A 172 -0.03 8.26 -12.15
CA SER A 172 -0.18 7.74 -13.51
C SER A 172 1.14 7.85 -14.30
N ALA A 173 1.81 9.00 -14.22
CA ALA A 173 3.15 9.19 -14.80
C ALA A 173 4.18 8.22 -14.18
N ALA A 174 4.20 8.06 -12.86
CA ALA A 174 5.08 7.13 -12.15
C ALA A 174 4.88 5.67 -12.60
N ILE A 175 3.64 5.24 -12.78
CA ILE A 175 3.27 3.89 -13.23
C ILE A 175 3.77 3.67 -14.66
N VAL A 176 3.54 4.62 -15.57
CA VAL A 176 4.04 4.53 -16.95
C VAL A 176 5.57 4.45 -16.96
N TRP A 177 6.24 5.32 -16.20
CA TRP A 177 7.70 5.32 -16.12
C TRP A 177 8.24 3.99 -15.58
N ARG A 178 7.65 3.49 -14.49
CA ARG A 178 7.99 2.19 -13.90
C ARG A 178 7.84 1.07 -14.92
N ASN A 179 6.74 1.05 -15.66
CA ASN A 179 6.48 0.00 -16.65
C ASN A 179 7.53 0.02 -17.76
N ARG A 180 7.97 1.20 -18.23
CA ARG A 180 9.06 1.31 -19.22
C ARG A 180 10.43 0.91 -18.66
N LEU A 181 10.69 1.18 -17.39
CA LEU A 181 11.95 0.78 -16.74
C LEU A 181 12.06 -0.73 -16.55
N VAL A 182 10.93 -1.41 -16.30
CA VAL A 182 10.88 -2.86 -16.02
C VAL A 182 10.62 -3.68 -17.29
N HIS A 183 9.85 -3.14 -18.24
CA HIS A 183 9.52 -3.80 -19.49
C HIS A 183 10.23 -3.09 -20.65
N SER A 184 11.36 -3.65 -21.08
CA SER A 184 12.21 -3.11 -22.15
C SER A 184 11.54 -2.96 -23.51
N LEU A 185 10.30 -3.46 -23.68
CA LEU A 185 9.51 -3.44 -24.92
C LEU A 185 8.08 -2.87 -24.70
N GLY A 186 7.82 -2.20 -23.58
CA GLY A 186 6.47 -1.72 -23.26
C GLY A 186 6.13 -0.40 -23.96
N ASP A 187 5.11 -0.41 -24.82
CA ASP A 187 4.54 0.78 -25.48
C ASP A 187 3.59 1.59 -24.57
N ASN A 188 3.78 1.51 -23.25
CA ASN A 188 2.90 2.19 -22.31
C ASN A 188 3.08 3.70 -22.46
N LYS A 189 1.99 4.42 -22.72
CA LYS A 189 1.98 5.87 -22.90
C LYS A 189 1.12 6.51 -21.84
N LEU A 190 1.57 7.67 -21.35
CA LEU A 190 0.70 8.54 -20.61
C LEU A 190 -0.29 9.17 -21.59
N GLN A 191 -1.60 9.04 -21.32
CA GLN A 191 -2.65 9.57 -22.19
C GLN A 191 -2.56 11.11 -22.30
N SER A 192 -2.93 11.65 -23.46
CA SER A 192 -2.70 13.06 -23.80
C SER A 192 -3.51 14.05 -22.96
N ASP A 193 -4.68 13.64 -22.49
CA ASP A 193 -5.50 14.35 -21.50
C ASP A 193 -4.75 14.51 -20.16
N LYS A 194 -4.15 13.43 -19.65
CA LYS A 194 -3.36 13.45 -18.40
C LYS A 194 -2.10 14.29 -18.55
N GLN A 195 -1.45 14.24 -19.71
CA GLN A 195 -0.32 15.13 -20.00
C GLN A 195 -0.72 16.61 -19.94
N LYS A 196 -1.87 16.96 -20.51
CA LYS A 196 -2.41 18.33 -20.45
C LYS A 196 -2.71 18.76 -19.02
N ILE A 197 -3.35 17.88 -18.23
CA ILE A 197 -3.66 18.16 -16.82
C ILE A 197 -2.38 18.41 -16.02
N LEU A 198 -1.37 17.55 -16.17
CA LEU A 198 -0.07 17.74 -15.53
C LEU A 198 0.58 19.06 -15.95
N ALA A 199 0.58 19.37 -17.25
CA ALA A 199 1.16 20.60 -17.77
C ALA A 199 0.46 21.84 -17.19
N GLN A 200 -0.89 21.85 -17.15
CA GLN A 200 -1.70 22.92 -16.56
C GLN A 200 -1.44 23.08 -15.05
N ALA A 201 -1.22 21.97 -14.34
CA ALA A 201 -0.93 21.95 -12.91
C ALA A 201 0.56 22.18 -12.57
N SER A 202 1.43 22.53 -13.53
CA SER A 202 2.88 22.61 -13.31
C SER A 202 3.29 23.49 -12.13
N ASN A 203 2.66 24.66 -11.98
CA ASN A 203 2.97 25.59 -10.88
C ASN A 203 2.60 24.99 -9.51
N GLN A 204 1.41 24.38 -9.43
CA GLN A 204 0.96 23.68 -8.23
C GLN A 204 1.88 22.50 -7.91
N ILE A 205 2.23 21.71 -8.92
CA ILE A 205 3.11 20.55 -8.78
C ILE A 205 4.49 20.96 -8.28
N SER A 206 5.07 22.03 -8.84
CA SER A 206 6.35 22.56 -8.39
C SER A 206 6.31 22.96 -6.91
N LYS A 207 5.25 23.66 -6.49
CA LYS A 207 5.06 24.09 -5.09
C LYS A 207 4.87 22.92 -4.12
N GLU A 208 4.01 21.97 -4.49
CA GLU A 208 3.59 20.88 -3.60
C GLU A 208 4.55 19.69 -3.59
N PHE A 209 5.31 19.47 -4.66
CA PHE A 209 6.14 18.28 -4.86
C PHE A 209 7.62 18.60 -5.05
N GLN A 210 8.21 19.40 -4.17
CA GLN A 210 9.67 19.63 -4.07
C GLN A 210 10.32 20.27 -5.32
N GLY A 211 9.61 21.20 -5.97
CA GLY A 211 10.10 21.87 -7.18
C GLY A 211 10.22 20.91 -8.36
N LEU A 212 9.27 19.97 -8.48
CA LEU A 212 9.21 19.02 -9.58
C LEU A 212 8.91 19.74 -10.89
N ASP A 213 9.72 19.44 -11.90
CA ASP A 213 9.58 19.99 -13.24
C ASP A 213 8.76 19.02 -14.10
N VAL A 214 7.50 19.38 -14.35
CA VAL A 214 6.58 18.55 -15.12
C VAL A 214 7.06 18.34 -16.55
N GLN A 215 7.65 19.36 -17.17
CA GLN A 215 8.12 19.24 -18.56
C GLN A 215 9.22 18.20 -18.66
N LYS A 216 10.15 18.15 -17.69
CA LYS A 216 11.18 17.10 -17.64
C LYS A 216 10.61 15.69 -17.47
N ILE A 217 9.49 15.54 -16.75
CA ILE A 217 8.81 14.24 -16.64
C ILE A 217 8.17 13.89 -17.98
N LEU A 218 7.41 14.80 -18.57
CA LEU A 218 6.72 14.56 -19.84
C LEU A 218 7.71 14.25 -20.96
N SER A 219 8.83 14.97 -21.06
CA SER A 219 9.90 14.66 -22.01
C SER A 219 10.56 13.30 -21.75
N ALA A 220 10.68 12.86 -20.49
CA ALA A 220 11.19 11.53 -20.16
C ALA A 220 10.22 10.40 -20.55
N LEU A 221 8.93 10.73 -20.61
CA LEU A 221 7.85 9.85 -21.02
C LEU A 221 7.49 10.00 -22.52
N ASP A 222 8.16 10.89 -23.25
CA ASP A 222 8.00 10.99 -24.69
C ASP A 222 8.72 9.83 -25.37
N GLU A 223 8.03 9.18 -26.29
CA GLU A 223 8.51 7.99 -27.02
C GLU A 223 9.52 8.33 -28.10
N LYS A 224 9.52 9.58 -28.56
CA LYS A 224 10.50 10.06 -29.54
C LYS A 224 11.92 10.10 -28.96
N VAL A 225 12.04 10.05 -27.64
CA VAL A 225 13.33 10.00 -26.96
C VAL A 225 13.82 8.55 -26.91
N SER A 226 14.88 8.26 -27.64
CA SER A 226 15.51 6.94 -27.64
C SER A 226 16.09 6.62 -26.26
N GLY A 227 15.52 5.61 -25.59
CA GLY A 227 15.96 5.10 -24.29
C GLY A 227 15.29 5.78 -23.10
N THR A 228 14.75 4.99 -22.17
CA THR A 228 14.18 5.51 -20.92
C THR A 228 15.30 5.97 -19.99
N ARG A 229 15.43 7.29 -19.79
CA ARG A 229 16.36 7.81 -18.79
C ARG A 229 16.01 7.31 -17.40
N SER A 230 17.04 7.19 -16.56
CA SER A 230 16.84 6.92 -15.14
C SER A 230 16.12 8.11 -14.48
N PRO A 231 15.15 7.88 -13.58
CA PRO A 231 14.56 8.96 -12.81
C PRO A 231 15.63 9.56 -11.87
N SER A 232 15.54 10.85 -11.64
CA SER A 232 16.38 11.56 -10.67
C SER A 232 15.86 11.34 -9.25
N PHE A 233 16.70 11.63 -8.25
CA PHE A 233 16.30 11.54 -6.84
C PHE A 233 15.06 12.40 -6.54
N LYS A 234 15.05 13.64 -7.03
CA LYS A 234 13.92 14.56 -6.87
C LYS A 234 12.62 13.98 -7.44
N GLU A 235 12.67 13.39 -8.63
CA GLU A 235 11.48 12.81 -9.25
C GLU A 235 10.95 11.63 -8.46
N VAL A 236 11.84 10.74 -8.00
CA VAL A 236 11.46 9.61 -7.16
C VAL A 236 10.84 10.08 -5.84
N THR A 237 11.43 11.06 -5.15
CA THR A 237 10.87 11.58 -3.89
C THR A 237 9.55 12.32 -4.10
N SER A 238 9.38 13.01 -5.23
CA SER A 238 8.10 13.61 -5.62
C SER A 238 7.02 12.56 -5.90
N PHE A 239 7.36 11.44 -6.54
CA PHE A 239 6.42 10.33 -6.74
C PHE A 239 6.06 9.62 -5.44
N VAL A 240 7.01 9.43 -4.52
CA VAL A 240 6.75 8.93 -3.16
C VAL A 240 5.77 9.85 -2.43
N ARG A 241 5.96 11.17 -2.54
CA ARG A 241 5.04 12.15 -1.96
C ARG A 241 3.65 12.09 -2.61
N ALA A 242 3.57 11.97 -3.93
CA ALA A 242 2.30 11.80 -4.64
C ALA A 242 1.56 10.53 -4.19
N ALA A 243 2.27 9.43 -3.98
CA ALA A 243 1.70 8.20 -3.42
C ALA A 243 1.12 8.43 -2.01
N HIS A 244 1.88 9.08 -1.12
CA HIS A 244 1.39 9.41 0.22
C HIS A 244 0.16 10.32 0.19
N THR A 245 0.17 11.37 -0.64
CA THR A 245 -0.96 12.31 -0.76
C THR A 245 -2.20 11.59 -1.28
N PHE A 246 -2.08 10.80 -2.35
CA PHE A 246 -3.19 10.05 -2.92
C PHE A 246 -3.78 9.05 -1.92
N VAL A 247 -2.94 8.22 -1.30
CA VAL A 247 -3.39 7.20 -0.35
C VAL A 247 -4.03 7.83 0.87
N ARG A 248 -3.45 8.91 1.42
CA ARG A 248 -4.04 9.64 2.54
C ARG A 248 -5.44 10.12 2.21
N ASN A 249 -5.58 10.87 1.12
CA ASN A 249 -6.84 11.49 0.76
C ASN A 249 -7.90 10.43 0.41
N ALA A 250 -7.49 9.33 -0.23
CA ALA A 250 -8.37 8.21 -0.51
C ALA A 250 -8.86 7.53 0.77
N ASP A 251 -7.96 7.28 1.73
CA ASP A 251 -8.28 6.64 2.99
C ASP A 251 -9.25 7.48 3.82
N GLU A 252 -8.96 8.78 3.96
CA GLU A 252 -9.78 9.73 4.71
C GLU A 252 -11.20 9.81 4.15
N GLU A 253 -11.34 9.92 2.82
CA GLU A 253 -12.63 9.99 2.14
C GLU A 253 -13.40 8.65 2.13
N MET A 254 -12.70 7.52 2.18
CA MET A 254 -13.34 6.21 2.35
C MET A 254 -13.86 6.03 3.77
N LEU A 255 -13.08 6.46 4.77
CA LEU A 255 -13.47 6.38 6.17
C LEU A 255 -14.68 7.27 6.47
N THR A 256 -14.81 8.46 5.87
CA THR A 256 -15.99 9.32 6.08
C THR A 256 -17.32 8.68 5.66
N LYS A 257 -17.27 7.68 4.77
CA LYS A 257 -18.43 6.96 4.23
C LYS A 257 -18.57 5.55 4.80
N LEU A 258 -17.70 5.15 5.72
CA LEU A 258 -17.66 3.80 6.26
C LEU A 258 -18.74 3.62 7.33
N ASP A 259 -19.52 2.54 7.22
CA ASP A 259 -20.37 2.08 8.32
C ASP A 259 -19.52 1.23 9.27
N LEU A 260 -19.18 1.76 10.45
CA LEU A 260 -18.33 1.05 11.42
C LEU A 260 -19.01 -0.19 12.02
N ARG A 261 -20.34 -0.19 12.14
CA ARG A 261 -21.06 -1.38 12.62
C ARG A 261 -20.91 -2.49 11.59
N GLN A 262 -21.17 -2.19 10.32
CA GLN A 262 -20.98 -3.14 9.24
C GLN A 262 -19.51 -3.61 9.16
N TYR A 263 -18.56 -2.68 9.24
CA TYR A 263 -17.14 -3.00 9.20
C TYR A 263 -16.71 -3.92 10.34
N LEU A 264 -17.16 -3.66 11.59
CA LEU A 264 -16.90 -4.55 12.73
C LEU A 264 -17.42 -5.96 12.48
N LEU A 265 -18.62 -6.08 11.90
CA LEU A 265 -19.21 -7.38 11.62
C LEU A 265 -18.42 -8.13 10.54
N ASP A 266 -17.94 -7.43 9.50
CA ASP A 266 -17.04 -7.99 8.48
C ASP A 266 -15.69 -8.41 9.09
N VAL A 267 -15.15 -7.65 10.05
CA VAL A 267 -13.95 -7.98 10.82
C VAL A 267 -14.16 -9.28 11.60
N LEU A 268 -15.26 -9.38 12.36
CA LEU A 268 -15.58 -10.56 13.16
C LEU A 268 -15.80 -11.79 12.27
N TYR A 269 -16.51 -11.64 11.14
CA TYR A 269 -16.69 -12.70 10.16
C TYR A 269 -15.35 -13.17 9.58
N THR A 270 -14.49 -12.23 9.18
CA THR A 270 -13.14 -12.54 8.67
C THR A 270 -12.30 -13.27 9.72
N TYR A 271 -12.39 -12.87 10.98
CA TYR A 271 -11.65 -13.49 12.08
C TYR A 271 -12.11 -14.93 12.34
N VAL A 272 -13.43 -15.17 12.40
CA VAL A 272 -13.96 -16.50 12.69
C VAL A 272 -13.80 -17.47 11.52
N THR A 273 -13.86 -17.00 10.28
CA THR A 273 -13.73 -17.88 9.10
C THR A 273 -12.34 -18.50 8.93
N VAL A 274 -11.31 -17.96 9.58
CA VAL A 274 -9.97 -18.56 9.57
C VAL A 274 -9.95 -19.92 10.26
N ASP A 275 -10.70 -20.08 11.35
CA ASP A 275 -10.80 -21.31 12.14
C ASP A 275 -12.15 -21.33 12.89
N PRO A 276 -13.25 -21.67 12.20
CA PRO A 276 -14.61 -21.45 12.70
C PRO A 276 -14.84 -22.10 14.07
N ASP A 277 -14.49 -23.36 14.23
CA ASP A 277 -14.82 -24.14 15.42
C ASP A 277 -14.15 -23.58 16.68
N SER A 278 -12.87 -23.22 16.56
CA SER A 278 -12.12 -22.61 17.66
C SER A 278 -12.55 -21.16 17.91
N ARG A 279 -12.68 -20.35 16.85
CA ARG A 279 -12.84 -18.88 16.97
C ARG A 279 -14.21 -18.49 17.49
N TYR A 280 -15.29 -19.18 17.12
CA TYR A 280 -16.62 -18.92 17.68
C TYR A 280 -16.66 -19.19 19.19
N SER A 281 -16.10 -20.32 19.63
CA SER A 281 -16.02 -20.67 21.05
C SER A 281 -15.11 -19.69 21.82
N ASN A 282 -13.97 -19.30 21.23
CA ASN A 282 -13.03 -18.37 21.85
C ASN A 282 -13.58 -16.95 22.04
N VAL A 283 -14.57 -16.54 21.25
CA VAL A 283 -15.20 -15.21 21.40
C VAL A 283 -16.48 -15.34 22.24
N TRP A 284 -17.47 -16.14 21.82
CA TRP A 284 -18.80 -16.21 22.44
C TRP A 284 -19.01 -17.37 23.43
N GLY A 285 -18.07 -18.30 23.56
CA GLY A 285 -18.09 -19.34 24.60
C GLY A 285 -17.69 -18.84 26.00
N LYS A 286 -17.24 -17.58 26.10
CA LYS A 286 -16.81 -16.94 27.35
C LYS A 286 -17.98 -16.28 28.10
N ILE A 287 -17.76 -15.86 29.35
CA ILE A 287 -18.69 -14.99 30.10
C ILE A 287 -18.79 -13.59 29.44
N PRO A 288 -19.93 -12.87 29.56
CA PRO A 288 -20.19 -11.63 28.82
C PRO A 288 -19.06 -10.58 28.85
N ALA A 289 -18.51 -10.28 30.03
CA ALA A 289 -17.42 -9.31 30.16
C ALA A 289 -16.16 -9.70 29.36
N ARG A 290 -15.85 -11.01 29.29
CA ARG A 290 -14.71 -11.54 28.51
C ARG A 290 -15.01 -11.60 27.00
N ARG A 291 -16.28 -11.66 26.59
CA ARG A 291 -16.67 -11.57 25.17
C ARG A 291 -16.42 -10.16 24.64
N LEU A 292 -16.87 -9.15 25.38
CA LEU A 292 -16.67 -7.75 25.03
C LEU A 292 -15.18 -7.41 24.89
N ALA A 293 -14.35 -7.83 25.85
CA ALA A 293 -12.90 -7.66 25.77
C ALA A 293 -12.29 -8.35 24.53
N ALA A 294 -12.76 -9.56 24.18
CA ALA A 294 -12.29 -10.27 22.98
C ALA A 294 -12.69 -9.54 21.68
N ILE A 295 -13.93 -9.07 21.59
CA ILE A 295 -14.43 -8.30 20.43
C ILE A 295 -13.60 -7.02 20.26
N ARG A 296 -13.36 -6.26 21.33
CA ARG A 296 -12.51 -5.06 21.30
C ARG A 296 -11.09 -5.37 20.83
N GLN A 297 -10.48 -6.42 21.37
CA GLN A 297 -9.13 -6.82 20.97
C GLN A 297 -9.06 -7.18 19.48
N ILE A 298 -10.07 -7.86 18.95
CA ILE A 298 -10.15 -8.17 17.52
C ILE A 298 -10.32 -6.86 16.73
N ALA A 299 -11.23 -5.97 17.14
CA ALA A 299 -11.42 -4.68 16.49
C ALA A 299 -10.12 -3.84 16.43
N PHE A 300 -9.34 -3.83 17.50
CA PHE A 300 -8.04 -3.14 17.56
C PHE A 300 -7.01 -3.73 16.58
N GLN A 301 -6.98 -5.05 16.41
CA GLN A 301 -6.13 -5.69 15.41
C GLN A 301 -6.47 -5.27 13.98
N TYR A 302 -7.72 -4.89 13.74
CA TYR A 302 -8.23 -4.42 12.43
C TYR A 302 -8.35 -2.90 12.34
N GLY A 303 -7.64 -2.18 13.21
CA GLY A 303 -7.41 -0.74 13.03
C GLY A 303 -8.38 0.17 13.77
N MET A 304 -9.37 -0.35 14.48
CA MET A 304 -10.15 0.46 15.42
C MET A 304 -9.29 0.85 16.63
N THR A 305 -9.66 1.93 17.30
CA THR A 305 -9.04 2.41 18.55
C THR A 305 -10.13 2.89 19.50
N GLU A 306 -9.80 3.08 20.77
CA GLU A 306 -10.73 3.72 21.71
C GLU A 306 -11.04 5.15 21.26
N SER A 307 -12.32 5.54 21.35
CA SER A 307 -12.72 6.92 21.12
C SER A 307 -12.14 7.82 22.20
N THR A 308 -11.42 8.85 21.77
CA THR A 308 -10.83 9.86 22.65
C THR A 308 -11.53 11.20 22.54
N ASP A 309 -12.31 11.41 21.47
CA ASP A 309 -13.06 12.65 21.15
C ASP A 309 -14.27 12.35 20.24
N ASP A 310 -15.34 13.15 20.32
CA ASP A 310 -16.57 13.05 19.50
C ASP A 310 -16.40 13.46 18.01
N THR A 311 -15.17 13.69 17.55
CA THR A 311 -14.91 14.32 16.24
C THR A 311 -14.59 13.33 15.12
N GLN A 312 -14.56 12.03 15.42
CA GLN A 312 -14.30 10.97 14.43
C GLN A 312 -15.54 10.10 14.22
N LEU A 313 -15.48 9.26 13.19
CA LEU A 313 -16.42 8.17 12.99
C LEU A 313 -16.33 7.23 14.20
N THR A 314 -17.39 7.20 15.02
CA THR A 314 -17.48 6.39 16.24
C THR A 314 -18.50 5.26 16.10
N LEU A 315 -18.28 4.21 16.87
CA LEU A 315 -19.18 3.09 17.06
C LEU A 315 -19.53 3.00 18.54
N ASP A 316 -20.80 3.24 18.82
CA ASP A 316 -21.34 3.27 20.18
C ASP A 316 -21.12 1.95 20.92
N SER A 317 -20.81 2.06 22.19
CA SER A 317 -20.65 0.93 23.11
C SER A 317 -21.83 -0.02 23.11
N ASP A 318 -23.05 0.50 22.92
CA ASP A 318 -24.29 -0.27 22.96
C ASP A 318 -24.30 -1.33 21.84
N VAL A 319 -23.70 -1.02 20.68
CA VAL A 319 -23.56 -1.98 19.58
C VAL A 319 -22.59 -3.10 19.96
N LEU A 320 -21.51 -2.78 20.70
CA LEU A 320 -20.57 -3.81 21.16
C LEU A 320 -21.19 -4.71 22.22
N GLU A 321 -21.99 -4.14 23.11
CA GLU A 321 -22.74 -4.87 24.12
C GLU A 321 -23.80 -5.78 23.47
N GLU A 322 -24.54 -5.27 22.49
CA GLU A 322 -25.48 -6.06 21.67
C GLU A 322 -24.80 -7.29 21.06
N ILE A 323 -23.66 -7.09 20.37
CA ILE A 323 -22.91 -8.19 19.73
C ILE A 323 -22.33 -9.17 20.76
N ALA A 324 -21.91 -8.68 21.92
CA ALA A 324 -21.38 -9.51 23.01
C ALA A 324 -22.45 -10.40 23.66
N GLN A 325 -23.73 -9.97 23.63
CA GLN A 325 -24.84 -10.74 24.17
C GLN A 325 -25.22 -11.97 23.33
N TRP A 326 -24.82 -12.01 22.06
CA TRP A 326 -25.10 -13.15 21.19
C TRP A 326 -24.62 -14.47 21.80
N THR A 327 -25.44 -15.51 21.67
CA THR A 327 -25.02 -16.90 21.86
C THR A 327 -24.09 -17.33 20.73
N PRO A 328 -23.25 -18.37 20.91
CA PRO A 328 -22.43 -18.90 19.81
C PRO A 328 -23.24 -19.26 18.56
N ARG A 329 -24.48 -19.74 18.74
CA ARG A 329 -25.39 -20.08 17.64
C ARG A 329 -25.88 -18.85 16.90
N GLU A 330 -26.31 -17.81 17.62
CA GLU A 330 -26.73 -16.53 17.03
C GLU A 330 -25.58 -15.85 16.31
N ALA A 331 -24.40 -15.78 16.94
CA ALA A 331 -23.20 -15.21 16.32
C ALA A 331 -22.87 -15.92 15.01
N LYS A 332 -22.94 -17.25 14.97
CA LYS A 332 -22.74 -18.03 13.74
C LYS A 332 -23.78 -17.67 12.68
N GLN A 333 -25.06 -17.62 13.04
CA GLN A 333 -26.14 -17.27 12.12
C GLN A 333 -25.98 -15.85 11.55
N GLN A 334 -25.78 -14.85 12.42
CA GLN A 334 -25.69 -13.43 12.07
C GLN A 334 -24.45 -13.14 11.20
N LEU A 335 -23.31 -13.75 11.51
CA LEU A 335 -22.09 -13.57 10.72
C LEU A 335 -22.13 -14.36 9.42
N SER A 336 -22.70 -15.57 9.39
CA SER A 336 -22.80 -16.37 8.15
C SER A 336 -23.80 -15.82 7.14
N ALA A 337 -24.85 -15.12 7.60
CA ALA A 337 -25.83 -14.50 6.71
C ALA A 337 -25.25 -13.34 5.87
N ARG A 338 -24.00 -12.95 6.15
CA ARG A 338 -23.25 -11.86 5.51
C ARG A 338 -22.19 -12.36 4.51
N ALA A 339 -22.05 -13.68 4.37
CA ALA A 339 -21.07 -14.34 3.53
C ALA A 339 -21.27 -14.11 2.03
#